data_AF-A0A1C4V5C0-F1
#
_entry.id   AF-A0A1C4V5C0-F1
#
_cell.length_a   1.000
_cell.length_b   1.000
_cell.length_c   1.000
_cell.angle_alpha   90.00
_cell.angle_beta   90.00
_cell.angle_gamma   90.00
#
_symmetry.space_group_name_H-M   'P 1'
#
loop_
_entity.id
_entity.type
_entity.pdbx_description
1 polymer ?
#
loop_
_entity_poly.entity_id
_entity_poly.type
_entity_poly.pdbx_seq_one_letter_code
_entity_poly.pdbx_strand_id
1 'polypeptide(L)'
;MTLHVIAVYHNTESRFLPYEPGHALTQVISYWRRLPAFAKAERTASWIYGLFNVDLDQLQTCRETLSGEADFLIACTYRLLRLRSMSTGDVIAITANERTTWLACEFGGWRRIDPPNNITGEPFTAGTIHQHLRRDRRA
;
A
#
# COMPACT_ATOMS: atom_id res chain seq x y z
N MET A 1 2.17 -17.54 12.52
CA MET A 1 2.40 -16.43 11.56
C MET A 1 1.83 -16.84 10.22
N THR A 2 1.12 -15.96 9.55
CA THR A 2 0.50 -16.21 8.25
C THR A 2 1.07 -15.24 7.23
N LEU A 3 1.36 -15.74 6.03
CA LEU A 3 1.85 -14.91 4.93
C LEU A 3 0.67 -14.09 4.37
N HIS A 4 0.84 -12.78 4.34
CA HIS A 4 -0.10 -11.83 3.77
C HIS A 4 0.53 -11.20 2.53
N VAL A 5 -0.26 -11.07 1.47
CA VAL A 5 0.05 -10.19 0.35
C VAL A 5 -0.74 -8.91 0.56
N ILE A 6 -0.03 -7.78 0.61
CA ILE A 6 -0.64 -6.47 0.79
C ILE A 6 -0.40 -5.67 -0.47
N ALA A 7 -1.47 -5.24 -1.13
CA ALA A 7 -1.44 -4.43 -2.34
C ALA A 7 -2.14 -3.09 -2.08
N VAL A 8 -1.54 -2.02 -2.60
CA VAL A 8 -2.01 -0.65 -2.41
C VAL A 8 -2.39 -0.06 -3.75
N TYR A 9 -3.54 0.60 -3.77
CA TYR A 9 -4.15 1.15 -4.96
C TYR A 9 -4.42 2.63 -4.74
N HIS A 10 -3.94 3.45 -5.67
CA HIS A 10 -4.32 4.85 -5.71
C HIS A 10 -5.59 5.03 -6.52
N ASN A 11 -6.55 5.76 -5.97
CA ASN A 11 -7.66 6.28 -6.75
C ASN A 11 -7.14 7.38 -7.69
N THR A 12 -7.42 7.21 -8.98
CA THR A 12 -6.98 8.11 -10.05
C THR A 12 -8.06 9.09 -10.49
N GLU A 13 -9.32 8.84 -10.15
CA GLU A 13 -10.45 9.71 -10.51
C GLU A 13 -10.65 10.82 -9.48
N SER A 14 -10.58 10.49 -8.20
CA SER A 14 -10.94 11.43 -7.14
C SER A 14 -9.97 11.37 -5.99
N ARG A 15 -9.07 12.36 -5.94
CA ARG A 15 -8.12 12.51 -4.84
C ARG A 15 -8.82 13.15 -3.66
N PHE A 16 -8.64 12.57 -2.47
CA PHE A 16 -9.16 13.09 -1.19
C PHE A 16 -10.68 13.03 -1.02
N LEU A 17 -11.40 12.34 -1.89
CA LEU A 17 -12.81 11.99 -1.70
C LEU A 17 -12.95 10.49 -1.45
N PRO A 18 -14.03 10.05 -0.77
CA PRO A 18 -14.32 8.64 -0.57
C PRO A 18 -14.29 7.84 -1.88
N TYR A 19 -13.90 6.57 -1.77
CA TYR A 19 -13.97 5.64 -2.90
C TYR A 19 -15.44 5.27 -3.18
N GLU A 20 -15.84 5.32 -4.44
CA GLU A 20 -17.14 4.83 -4.91
C GLU A 20 -16.93 3.64 -5.85
N PRO A 21 -17.84 2.65 -5.83
CA PRO A 21 -17.77 1.54 -6.77
C PRO A 21 -17.71 2.02 -8.23
N GLY A 22 -16.72 1.53 -8.96
CA GLY A 22 -16.49 1.89 -10.37
C GLY A 22 -15.35 2.87 -10.60
N HIS A 23 -14.91 3.61 -9.56
CA HIS A 23 -13.73 4.47 -9.65
C HIS A 23 -12.50 3.68 -10.10
N ALA A 24 -11.76 4.25 -11.04
CA ALA A 24 -10.51 3.70 -11.50
C ALA A 24 -9.46 3.72 -10.37
N LEU A 25 -8.85 2.54 -10.18
CA LEU A 25 -7.77 2.32 -9.25
C LEU A 25 -6.52 1.92 -10.01
N THR A 26 -5.35 2.39 -9.56
CA THR A 26 -4.07 1.92 -10.05
C THR A 26 -3.29 1.27 -8.92
N GLN A 27 -2.93 0.00 -9.07
CA GLN A 27 -2.02 -0.66 -8.15
C GLN A 27 -0.64 -0.01 -8.23
N VAL A 28 -0.15 0.48 -7.10
CA VAL A 28 1.13 1.23 -7.07
C VAL A 28 2.25 0.48 -6.38
N ILE A 29 1.93 -0.39 -5.44
CA ILE A 29 2.91 -1.26 -4.79
C ILE A 29 2.22 -2.51 -4.24
N SER A 30 2.99 -3.59 -4.10
CA SER A 30 2.59 -4.76 -3.35
C SER A 30 3.80 -5.38 -2.66
N TYR A 31 3.61 -5.97 -1.49
CA TYR A 31 4.66 -6.71 -0.79
C TYR A 31 4.07 -7.84 0.05
N TRP A 32 4.96 -8.76 0.41
CA TRP A 32 4.65 -9.95 1.16
C TRP A 32 5.12 -9.75 2.59
N ARG A 33 4.27 -10.08 3.58
CA ARG A 33 4.61 -9.93 4.99
C ARG A 33 4.03 -11.05 5.82
N ARG A 34 4.84 -11.59 6.75
CA ARG A 34 4.33 -12.50 7.77
C ARG A 34 3.75 -11.69 8.92
N LEU A 35 2.46 -11.86 9.18
CA LEU A 35 1.74 -11.22 10.28
C LEU A 35 1.14 -12.28 11.22
N PRO A 36 0.82 -11.94 12.47
CA PRO A 36 0.07 -12.83 13.35
C PRO A 36 -1.23 -13.28 12.69
N ALA A 37 -1.67 -14.52 12.92
CA ALA A 37 -2.88 -15.06 12.29
C ALA A 37 -4.16 -14.30 12.70
N PHE A 38 -4.13 -13.60 13.83
CA PHE A 38 -5.20 -12.75 14.34
C PHE A 38 -5.11 -11.28 13.87
N ALA A 39 -4.17 -10.95 12.98
CA ALA A 39 -4.04 -9.60 12.46
C ALA A 39 -5.31 -9.20 11.70
N LYS A 40 -6.00 -8.17 12.20
CA LYS A 40 -7.21 -7.65 11.55
C LYS A 40 -6.81 -6.82 10.33
N ALA A 41 -7.51 -7.02 9.22
CA ALA A 41 -7.25 -6.31 7.96
C ALA A 41 -7.23 -4.78 8.16
N GLU A 42 -8.16 -4.24 8.95
CA GLU A 42 -8.25 -2.79 9.22
C GLU A 42 -7.05 -2.27 10.01
N ARG A 43 -6.52 -3.06 10.95
CA ARG A 43 -5.31 -2.68 11.71
C ARG A 43 -4.08 -2.73 10.81
N THR A 44 -3.97 -3.74 9.96
CA THR A 44 -2.93 -3.82 8.93
C THR A 44 -3.03 -2.62 7.99
N ALA A 45 -4.21 -2.27 7.51
CA ALA A 45 -4.43 -1.12 6.63
C ALA A 45 -4.03 0.20 7.31
N SER A 46 -4.42 0.44 8.56
CA SER A 46 -3.98 1.62 9.33
C SER A 46 -2.47 1.70 9.48
N TRP A 47 -1.81 0.58 9.74
CA TRP A 47 -0.35 0.52 9.82
C TRP A 47 0.28 0.91 8.47
N ILE A 48 -0.26 0.42 7.35
CA ILE A 48 0.23 0.76 6.00
C ILE A 48 0.02 2.22 5.63
N TYR A 49 -1.15 2.76 5.95
CA TYR A 49 -1.40 4.18 5.76
C TYR A 49 -0.40 5.04 6.55
N GLY A 50 -0.16 4.69 7.82
CA GLY A 50 0.86 5.35 8.62
C GLY A 50 2.25 5.24 7.98
N LEU A 51 2.63 4.04 7.54
CA LEU A 51 3.93 3.77 6.96
C LEU A 51 4.24 4.60 5.71
N PHE A 52 3.25 4.82 4.84
CA PHE A 52 3.45 5.60 3.61
C PHE A 52 3.27 7.10 3.78
N ASN A 53 2.71 7.54 4.91
CA ASN A 53 2.48 8.95 5.20
C ASN A 53 3.46 9.54 6.22
N VAL A 54 4.14 8.73 7.02
CA VAL A 54 5.15 9.17 7.98
C VAL A 54 6.46 9.58 7.29
N ASP A 55 7.21 10.47 7.95
CA ASP A 55 8.53 10.90 7.50
C ASP A 55 9.58 9.77 7.65
N LEU A 56 10.50 9.70 6.69
CA LEU A 56 11.55 8.69 6.69
C LEU A 56 12.50 8.84 7.89
N ASP A 57 12.76 10.08 8.34
CA ASP A 57 13.60 10.34 9.51
C ASP A 57 13.00 9.73 10.78
N GLN A 58 11.67 9.84 10.94
CA GLN A 58 10.98 9.21 12.06
C GLN A 58 11.09 7.69 11.98
N LEU A 59 10.88 7.08 10.80
CA LEU A 59 11.06 5.64 10.62
C LEU A 59 12.51 5.19 10.87
N GLN A 60 13.50 6.01 10.51
CA GLN A 60 14.91 5.73 10.73
C GLN A 60 15.22 5.55 12.23
N THR A 61 14.61 6.36 13.09
CA THR A 61 14.77 6.20 14.56
C THR A 61 14.17 4.90 15.11
N CYS A 62 13.23 4.29 14.39
CA CYS A 62 12.53 3.08 14.82
C CYS A 62 13.09 1.78 14.20
N ARG A 63 14.20 1.83 13.46
CA ARG A 63 14.74 0.69 12.69
C ARG A 63 15.07 -0.54 13.53
N GLU A 64 15.52 -0.33 14.77
CA GLU A 64 15.93 -1.42 15.68
C GLU A 64 14.75 -2.22 16.26
N THR A 65 13.52 -1.77 16.04
CA THR A 65 12.32 -2.48 16.52
C THR A 65 12.06 -3.77 15.73
N LEU A 66 11.20 -4.64 16.27
CA LEU A 66 10.91 -6.01 15.76
C LEU A 66 10.42 -6.07 14.29
N SER A 67 10.13 -4.95 13.64
CA SER A 67 9.94 -4.88 12.18
C SER A 67 10.42 -3.55 11.58
N GLY A 68 11.15 -2.74 12.34
CA GLY A 68 11.49 -1.36 11.97
C GLY A 68 12.29 -1.28 10.67
N GLU A 69 13.26 -2.16 10.50
CA GLU A 69 14.06 -2.23 9.27
C GLU A 69 13.19 -2.52 8.04
N ALA A 70 12.29 -3.51 8.14
CA ALA A 70 11.41 -3.87 7.02
C ALA A 70 10.44 -2.72 6.68
N ASP A 71 9.90 -2.07 7.69
CA ASP A 71 9.02 -0.90 7.55
C ASP A 71 9.78 0.24 6.84
N PHE A 72 10.97 0.58 7.33
CA PHE A 72 11.82 1.61 6.75
C PHE A 72 12.12 1.34 5.28
N LEU A 73 12.53 0.12 4.92
CA LEU A 73 12.84 -0.23 3.52
C LEU A 73 11.61 -0.20 2.60
N ILE A 74 10.44 -0.60 3.10
CA ILE A 74 9.18 -0.50 2.35
C ILE A 74 8.82 0.97 2.09
N ALA A 75 8.92 1.84 3.10
CA ALA A 75 8.67 3.27 2.95
C ALA A 75 9.70 3.94 2.01
N CYS A 76 10.98 3.60 2.12
CA CYS A 76 12.03 4.06 1.21
C CYS A 76 11.72 3.69 -0.24
N THR A 77 11.32 2.43 -0.49
CA THR A 77 10.93 1.97 -1.83
C THR A 77 9.77 2.80 -2.38
N TYR A 78 8.75 3.04 -1.56
CA TYR A 78 7.59 3.85 -1.94
C TYR A 78 7.97 5.28 -2.34
N ARG A 79 8.87 5.92 -1.57
CA ARG A 79 9.35 7.28 -1.85
C ARG A 79 10.29 7.34 -3.05
N LEU A 80 11.17 6.35 -3.22
CA LEU A 80 12.04 6.23 -4.39
C LEU A 80 11.24 6.12 -5.68
N LEU A 81 10.13 5.37 -5.66
CA LEU A 81 9.20 5.27 -6.79
C LEU A 81 8.41 6.57 -7.05
N ARG A 82 8.61 7.62 -6.25
CA ARG A 82 7.94 8.92 -6.32
C ARG A 82 6.41 8.80 -6.25
N LEU A 83 5.92 7.83 -5.48
CA LEU A 83 4.50 7.65 -5.24
C LEU A 83 3.99 8.75 -4.30
N ARG A 84 2.75 9.19 -4.52
CA ARG A 84 2.11 10.18 -3.64
C ARG A 84 1.74 9.55 -2.31
N SER A 85 1.58 10.35 -1.27
CA SER A 85 1.01 9.88 0.01
C SER A 85 -0.36 9.23 -0.18
N MET A 86 -0.67 8.29 0.70
CA MET A 86 -1.99 7.68 0.77
C MET A 86 -3.01 8.69 1.27
N SER A 87 -4.20 8.67 0.69
CA SER A 87 -5.29 9.59 1.04
C SER A 87 -6.65 8.88 1.08
N THR A 88 -7.67 9.59 1.57
CA THR A 88 -9.07 9.19 1.39
C THR A 88 -9.33 8.84 -0.07
N GLY A 89 -10.06 7.75 -0.29
CA GLY A 89 -10.34 7.18 -1.61
C GLY A 89 -9.35 6.12 -2.07
N ASP A 90 -8.15 6.04 -1.48
CA ASP A 90 -7.22 4.95 -1.79
C ASP A 90 -7.69 3.63 -1.20
N VAL A 91 -7.27 2.53 -1.83
CA VAL A 91 -7.74 1.19 -1.50
C VAL A 91 -6.55 0.30 -1.15
N ILE A 92 -6.73 -0.58 -0.18
CA ILE A 92 -5.77 -1.63 0.18
C ILE A 92 -6.47 -2.98 0.02
N ALA A 93 -5.79 -3.91 -0.67
CA ALA A 93 -6.16 -5.32 -0.68
C ALA A 93 -5.20 -6.11 0.22
N ILE A 94 -5.76 -6.93 1.10
CA ILE A 94 -4.99 -7.78 2.01
C ILE A 94 -5.43 -9.23 1.77
N THR A 95 -4.54 -10.02 1.19
CA THR A 95 -4.79 -11.43 0.90
C THR A 95 -4.07 -12.31 1.92
N ALA A 96 -4.82 -13.18 2.60
CA ALA A 96 -4.29 -14.21 3.49
C ALA A 96 -5.17 -15.46 3.43
N ASN A 97 -4.55 -16.65 3.44
CA ASN A 97 -5.26 -17.93 3.33
C ASN A 97 -6.29 -17.93 2.18
N GLU A 98 -5.86 -17.47 1.00
CA GLU A 98 -6.67 -17.40 -0.24
C GLU A 98 -7.87 -16.44 -0.18
N ARG A 99 -8.03 -15.68 0.91
CA ARG A 99 -9.09 -14.69 1.05
C ARG A 99 -8.51 -13.28 0.98
N THR A 100 -9.08 -12.47 0.09
CA THR A 100 -8.73 -11.05 -0.04
C THR A 100 -9.78 -10.18 0.63
N THR A 101 -9.34 -9.34 1.55
CA THR A 101 -10.16 -8.27 2.12
C THR A 101 -9.79 -6.96 1.45
N TRP A 102 -10.78 -6.28 0.86
CA TRP A 102 -10.60 -4.97 0.24
C TRP A 102 -11.10 -3.88 1.18
N LEU A 103 -10.28 -2.85 1.36
CA LEU A 103 -10.54 -1.76 2.29
C LEU A 103 -10.31 -0.42 1.59
N ALA A 104 -11.35 0.41 1.54
CA ALA A 104 -11.25 1.81 1.14
C ALA A 104 -10.86 2.68 2.34
N CYS A 105 -9.92 3.59 2.13
CA CYS A 105 -9.54 4.62 3.08
C CYS A 105 -10.65 5.69 3.14
N GLU A 106 -11.23 5.84 4.32
CA GLU A 106 -12.25 6.84 4.65
C GLU A 106 -11.68 7.86 5.65
N PHE A 107 -12.35 9.00 5.82
CA PHE A 107 -11.88 10.05 6.73
C PHE A 107 -11.60 9.58 8.17
N GLY A 108 -12.38 8.62 8.67
CA GLY A 108 -12.28 8.11 10.03
C GLY A 108 -11.70 6.69 10.16
N GLY A 109 -11.28 6.05 9.07
CA GLY A 109 -10.81 4.67 9.13
C GLY A 109 -10.94 3.92 7.81
N TRP A 110 -11.43 2.67 7.89
CA TRP A 110 -11.49 1.76 6.76
C TRP A 110 -12.88 1.20 6.56
N ARG A 111 -13.38 1.30 5.34
CA ARG A 111 -14.62 0.65 4.93
C ARG A 111 -14.30 -0.58 4.09
N ARG A 112 -14.90 -1.72 4.43
CA ARG A 112 -14.85 -2.91 3.57
C ARG A 112 -15.65 -2.65 2.31
N ILE A 113 -15.08 -3.04 1.18
CA ILE A 113 -15.69 -2.91 -0.14
C ILE A 113 -15.65 -4.25 -0.85
N ASP A 114 -16.49 -4.40 -1.87
CA ASP A 114 -16.37 -5.51 -2.82
C ASP A 114 -15.10 -5.35 -3.68
N PRO A 115 -14.57 -6.45 -4.25
CA PRO A 115 -13.45 -6.38 -5.17
C PRO A 115 -13.71 -5.37 -6.30
N PRO A 116 -12.86 -4.34 -6.47
CA PRO A 116 -13.01 -3.38 -7.55
C PRO A 116 -12.84 -4.06 -8.91
N ASN A 117 -13.61 -3.61 -9.90
CA ASN A 117 -13.59 -4.12 -11.27
C ASN A 117 -12.77 -3.26 -12.23
N ASN A 118 -12.45 -2.01 -11.86
CA ASN A 118 -11.71 -1.05 -12.68
C ASN A 118 -10.30 -0.82 -12.14
N ILE A 119 -9.48 -1.88 -12.17
CA ILE A 119 -8.10 -1.87 -11.66
C ILE A 119 -7.12 -1.87 -12.83
N THR A 120 -6.13 -0.98 -12.73
CA THR A 120 -4.98 -0.88 -13.63
C THR A 120 -3.67 -1.02 -12.85
N GLY A 121 -2.55 -1.05 -13.57
CA GLY A 121 -1.24 -1.23 -12.98
C GLY A 121 -0.88 -2.70 -12.81
N GLU A 122 0.35 -2.95 -12.40
CA GLU A 122 0.87 -4.30 -12.18
C GLU A 122 1.36 -4.43 -10.73
N PRO A 123 1.38 -5.65 -10.19
CA PRO A 123 2.09 -5.93 -8.95
C PRO A 123 3.52 -5.39 -8.99
N PHE A 124 4.03 -5.02 -7.82
CA PHE A 124 5.39 -4.55 -7.72
C PHE A 124 6.36 -5.70 -8.07
N THR A 125 7.06 -5.55 -9.19
CA THR A 125 8.04 -6.53 -9.68
C THR A 125 9.42 -5.89 -9.84
N ALA A 126 10.45 -6.71 -10.04
CA ALA A 126 11.76 -6.23 -10.46
C ALA A 126 11.69 -5.39 -11.76
N GLY A 127 10.74 -5.71 -12.66
CA GLY A 127 10.48 -4.94 -13.87
C GLY A 127 10.11 -3.49 -13.56
N THR A 128 9.28 -3.25 -12.54
CA THR A 128 8.92 -1.91 -12.05
C THR A 128 10.15 -1.11 -11.66
N ILE A 129 11.08 -1.72 -10.92
CA ILE A 129 12.35 -1.08 -10.52
C ILE A 129 13.23 -0.79 -11.74
N HIS A 130 13.43 -1.76 -12.64
CA HIS A 130 14.26 -1.56 -13.83
C HIS A 130 13.71 -0.47 -14.73
N GLN A 131 12.39 -0.40 -14.91
CA GLN A 131 11.74 0.66 -15.68
C GLN A 131 11.95 2.04 -15.03
N HIS A 132 11.80 2.13 -13.71
CA HIS A 132 12.03 3.37 -12.96
C HIS A 132 13.48 3.87 -13.13
N LEU A 133 14.46 3.00 -12.89
CA LEU A 133 15.88 3.33 -13.05
C LEU A 133 16.25 3.72 -14.49
N ARG A 134 15.59 3.13 -15.50
CA ARG A 134 15.79 3.51 -16.91
C ARG A 134 15.23 4.89 -17.24
N ARG A 135 14.12 5.30 -16.61
CA ARG A 135 13.52 6.63 -16.81
C ARG A 135 14.43 7.72 -16.24
N ASP A 136 14.96 7.52 -15.04
CA ASP A 136 15.84 8.49 -14.38
C ASP A 136 17.19 8.65 -15.10
N ARG A 137 17.67 7.65 -15.83
CA ARG A 137 18.88 7.78 -16.68
C ARG A 137 18.66 8.59 -17.96
N ARG A 138 17.42 8.89 -18.33
CA ARG A 138 17.06 9.61 -19.56
C ARG A 138 16.63 11.06 -19.30
N ALA A 139 16.46 11.43 -18.04
CA ALA A 139 16.17 12.80 -17.59
C ALA A 139 17.47 13.50 -17.20
#